data_AF-A0A2W6MUX5-F1
#
_entry.id   AF-A0A2W6MUX5-F1
#
_cell.length_a   1.000
_cell.length_b   1.000
_cell.length_c   1.000
_cell.angle_alpha   90.00
_cell.angle_beta   90.00
_cell.angle_gamma   90.00
#
_symmetry.space_group_name_H-M   'P 1'
#
loop_
_entity.id
_entity.type
_entity.pdbx_description
1 polymer ?
#
loop_
_entity_poly.entity_id
_entity_poly.type
_entity_poly.pdbx_seq_one_letter_code
_entity_poly.pdbx_strand_id
1 'polypeptide(L)' 'MDTLRISIMGRFFDIPKDRISNDTLLRIQKLMDVNNAINPLDLLKEFLECSEENIKLEEILNEASNKIANYKTKNPLT' A
#
# COMPACT_ATOMS: atom_id res chain seq x y z
N MET A 1 -2.79 7.94 -23.37
CA MET A 1 -2.78 7.61 -21.93
C MET A 1 -1.34 7.69 -21.46
N ASP A 2 -1.07 8.42 -20.38
CA ASP A 2 0.29 8.50 -19.81
C ASP A 2 0.53 7.26 -18.92
N THR A 3 1.52 6.46 -19.28
CA THR A 3 1.81 5.17 -18.66
C THR A 3 3.25 5.13 -18.17
N LEU A 4 3.48 4.50 -17.02
CA LEU A 4 4.81 4.10 -16.59
C LEU A 4 5.10 2.69 -17.10
N ARG A 5 6.16 2.53 -17.91
CA ARG A 5 6.62 1.22 -18.34
C ARG A 5 7.68 0.69 -17.37
N ILE A 6 7.49 -0.53 -16.89
CA ILE A 6 8.43 -1.24 -16.02
C ILE A 6 8.78 -2.62 -16.61
N SER A 7 9.91 -3.18 -16.19
CA SER A 7 10.33 -4.55 -16.51
C SER A 7 10.45 -5.38 -15.25
N ILE A 8 9.84 -6.56 -15.21
CA ILE A 8 9.99 -7.54 -14.13
C ILE A 8 10.37 -8.88 -14.77
N MET A 9 11.56 -9.41 -14.44
CA MET A 9 12.08 -10.67 -15.04
C MET A 9 12.07 -10.66 -16.58
N GLY A 10 12.41 -9.52 -17.19
CA GLY A 10 12.45 -9.36 -18.65
C GLY A 10 11.07 -9.24 -19.32
N ARG A 11 9.98 -9.20 -18.54
CA ARG A 11 8.62 -8.94 -19.03
C ARG A 11 8.26 -7.48 -18.78
N PHE A 12 7.67 -6.84 -19.78
CA PHE A 12 7.27 -5.44 -19.70
C PHE A 12 5.81 -5.29 -19.29
N PHE A 13 5.56 -4.32 -18.42
CA PHE A 13 4.22 -3.96 -17.97
C PHE A 13 4.03 -2.46 -18.13
N ASP A 14 2.88 -2.06 -18.66
CA ASP A 14 2.47 -0.66 -18.77
C ASP A 14 1.45 -0.35 -17.67
N ILE A 15 1.83 0.51 -16.74
CA ILE A 15 1.01 0.93 -15.62
C ILE A 15 0.37 2.28 -15.96
N PRO A 16 -0.97 2.37 -16.09
CA PRO A 16 -1.65 3.63 -16.32
C PRO A 16 -1.52 4.53 -15.09
N LYS A 17 -0.90 5.72 -15.24
CA LYS A 17 -0.64 6.63 -14.12
C LYS A 17 -1.90 7.22 -13.51
N ASP A 18 -2.99 7.26 -14.27
CA ASP A 18 -4.32 7.68 -13.85
C ASP A 18 -5.03 6.68 -12.93
N ARG A 19 -4.50 5.45 -12.81
CA ARG A 19 -5.07 4.38 -11.95
C ARG A 19 -4.35 4.17 -10.63
N ILE A 20 -3.29 4.93 -10.37
CA ILE A 20 -2.49 4.84 -9.15
C ILE A 20 -2.32 6.23 -8.54
N SER A 21 -2.12 6.30 -7.22
CA SER A 21 -1.79 7.57 -6.57
C SER A 21 -0.36 8.01 -6.92
N ASN A 22 -0.07 9.29 -6.73
CA ASN A 22 1.30 9.81 -6.87
C ASN A 22 2.29 9.13 -5.90
N ASP A 23 1.83 8.75 -4.70
CA ASP A 23 2.66 8.05 -3.73
C ASP A 23 3.01 6.64 -4.20
N THR A 24 2.04 5.91 -4.76
CA THR A 24 2.27 4.60 -5.38
C THR A 24 3.22 4.73 -6.56
N LEU A 25 3.06 5.74 -7.40
CA LEU A 25 3.96 6.01 -8.53
C LEU A 25 5.40 6.25 -8.04
N LEU A 26 5.57 7.05 -6.99
CA LEU A 26 6.89 7.36 -6.42
C LEU A 26 7.53 6.11 -5.79
N ARG A 27 6.76 5.25 -5.11
CA ARG A 27 7.25 3.97 -4.56
C ARG A 27 7.71 3.04 -5.68
N ILE A 28 6.94 2.89 -6.75
CA ILE A 28 7.33 2.08 -7.91
C ILE A 28 8.63 2.63 -8.51
N GLN A 29 8.74 3.94 -8.70
CA GLN A 29 9.96 4.57 -9.23
C GLN A 29 11.20 4.35 -8.37
N LYS A 30 11.06 4.23 -7.04
CA LYS A 30 12.17 3.91 -6.13
C LYS A 30 12.63 2.45 -6.24
N LEU A 31 11.75 1.54 -6.65
CA LEU A 31 12.08 0.12 -6.87
C LEU A 31 12.75 -0.12 -8.23
N MET A 32 12.66 0.84 -9.14
CA MET A 32 13.20 0.73 -10.49
C MET A 32 14.70 1.04 -10.51
N ASP A 33 15.45 0.24 -11.26
CA ASP A 33 16.83 0.55 -11.61
C ASP A 33 16.92 1.53 -12.80
N VAL A 34 18.15 1.82 -13.24
CA VAL A 34 18.44 2.71 -14.37
C VAL A 34 17.84 2.23 -15.72
N ASN A 35 17.43 0.96 -15.82
CA ASN A 35 16.83 0.35 -16.99
C ASN A 35 15.31 0.19 -16.86
N ASN A 36 14.68 0.83 -15.86
CA ASN A 36 13.28 0.63 -15.52
C ASN A 36 12.93 -0.82 -15.13
N ALA A 37 13.92 -1.61 -14.71
CA ALA A 37 13.72 -2.97 -14.23
C ALA A 37 13.52 -2.97 -12.72
N ILE A 38 12.62 -3.83 -12.25
CA ILE A 38 12.33 -4.05 -10.84
C ILE A 38 12.75 -5.48 -10.49
N ASN A 39 13.53 -5.60 -9.42
CA ASN A 39 13.87 -6.89 -8.84
C ASN A 39 12.60 -7.49 -8.17
N PRO A 40 12.17 -8.71 -8.53
CA PRO A 40 10.99 -9.34 -7.93
C PRO A 40 11.06 -9.48 -6.42
N LEU A 41 12.26 -9.65 -5.86
CA LEU A 41 12.45 -9.74 -4.41
C LEU A 41 12.12 -8.41 -3.73
N ASP A 42 12.53 -7.29 -4.32
CA ASP A 42 12.27 -5.97 -3.75
C ASP A 42 10.80 -5.59 -3.91
N LEU A 43 10.17 -5.97 -5.03
CA LEU A 43 8.72 -5.85 -5.21
C LEU A 43 7.93 -6.66 -4.17
N LEU A 44 8.36 -7.89 -3.88
CA LEU A 44 7.73 -8.73 -2.86
C LEU A 44 7.90 -8.14 -1.46
N LYS A 45 9.08 -7.62 -1.13
CA LYS A 45 9.32 -6.95 0.15
C LYS A 45 8.40 -5.74 0.34
N GLU A 46 8.33 -4.85 -0.65
CA GLU A 46 7.44 -3.68 -0.59
C GLU A 46 5.98 -4.09 -0.41
N PHE A 47 5.54 -5.15 -1.10
CA PHE A 47 4.19 -5.68 -0.95
C PHE A 47 3.92 -6.19 0.47
N LEU A 48 4.86 -6.95 1.05
CA LEU A 48 4.74 -7.48 2.40
C LEU A 48 4.74 -6.36 3.45
N GLU A 49 5.61 -5.35 3.30
CA GLU A 49 5.65 -4.18 4.18
C GLU A 49 4.31 -3.42 4.15
N CYS A 50 3.76 -3.16 2.96
CA CYS A 50 2.44 -2.54 2.81
C CYS A 50 1.33 -3.38 3.46
N SER A 51 1.40 -4.72 3.31
CA SER A 51 0.43 -5.62 3.93
C SER A 51 0.50 -5.58 5.45
N GLU A 52 1.71 -5.56 6.03
CA GLU A 52 1.91 -5.46 7.48
C GLU A 52 1.42 -4.12 8.04
N GLU A 53 1.67 -3.01 7.33
CA GLU A 53 1.14 -1.69 7.69
C GLU A 53 -0.40 -1.70 7.71
N ASN A 54 -1.03 -2.30 6.69
CA ASN A 54 -2.48 -2.39 6.61
C ASN A 54 -3.08 -3.22 7.77
N ILE A 55 -2.47 -4.38 8.08
CA ILE A 55 -2.88 -5.23 9.21
C ILE A 55 -2.82 -4.45 10.53
N LYS A 56 -1.70 -3.75 10.79
CA LYS A 56 -1.55 -2.92 12.00
C LYS A 56 -2.60 -1.82 12.08
N LEU A 57 -2.92 -1.18 10.96
CA LEU A 57 -3.94 -0.14 10.92
C LEU A 57 -5.34 -0.71 11.24
N GLU A 58 -5.69 -1.86 10.68
CA GLU A 58 -6.94 -2.56 10.98
C GLU A 58 -7.05 -2.93 12.46
N GLU A 59 -5.98 -3.45 13.06
CA GLU A 59 -5.91 -3.74 14.50
C GLU A 59 -6.17 -2.50 15.36
N ILE A 60 -5.51 -1.38 15.04
CA ILE A 60 -5.68 -0.11 15.76
C ILE A 60 -7.12 0.41 15.62
N LEU A 61 -7.70 0.34 14.42
CA LEU A 61 -9.07 0.77 14.18
C LEU A 61 -10.09 -0.10 14.95
N ASN A 62 -9.85 -1.40 15.02
CA ASN A 62 -10.66 -2.33 15.81
C ASN A 62 -10.56 -2.01 17.31
N GLU A 63 -9.35 -1.78 17.83
CA GLU A 63 -9.16 -1.38 19.22
C GLU A 63 -9.86 -0.06 19.56
N ALA A 64 -9.72 0.95 18.69
CA ALA A 64 -10.38 2.24 18.85
C ALA A 64 -11.91 2.10 18.83
N SER A 65 -12.45 1.32 17.89
CA SER A 65 -13.88 1.04 17.78
C SER A 65 -14.42 0.35 19.03
N ASN A 66 -13.69 -0.63 19.56
CA ASN A 66 -14.03 -1.33 20.80
C ASN A 66 -14.03 -0.38 22.01
N LYS A 67 -13.04 0.52 22.12
CA LYS A 67 -12.98 1.54 23.18
C LYS A 67 -14.19 2.49 23.12
N ILE A 68 -14.56 2.95 21.93
CA ILE A 68 -15.73 3.82 21.72
C ILE A 68 -17.02 3.09 22.11
N ALA A 69 -17.19 1.84 21.67
CA ALA A 69 -18.35 1.03 22.02
C ALA A 69 -18.45 0.84 23.54
N ASN A 70 -17.34 0.50 24.20
CA ASN A 70 -17.26 0.35 25.65
C ASN A 70 -17.55 1.65 26.41
N TYR A 71 -17.14 2.81 25.87
CA TYR A 71 -17.48 4.08 26.48
C TYR A 71 -18.98 4.37 26.40
N LYS A 72 -19.61 4.11 25.25
CA LYS A 72 -21.06 4.27 25.04
C LYS A 72 -21.89 3.34 25.91
N THR A 73 -21.43 2.10 26.16
CA THR A 73 -22.13 1.16 27.04
C THR A 73 -21.99 1.52 28.52
N LYS A 74 -20.85 2.10 28.93
CA LYS A 74 -20.62 2.55 30.31
C LYS A 74 -21.29 3.90 30.63
N ASN A 75 -21.47 4.75 29.63
CA ASN A 75 -22.18 6.01 29.73
C ASN A 75 -23.34 6.02 28.72
N PRO A 76 -24.35 5.15 28.91
CA PRO A 76 -25.58 5.32 28.17
C PRO A 76 -26.11 6.69 28.55
N LEU A 77 -26.39 7.53 27.54
CA LEU A 77 -26.89 8.89 27.70
C LEU A 77 -27.84 8.98 28.91
N THR A 78 -27.56 9.90 29.84
CA THR A 78 -28.61 10.51 30.67
C THR A 78 -29.73 11.02 29.78
#